data_AF-A0A8X6V504-F1
#
_entry.id   AF-A0A8X6V504-F1
#
_cell.length_a   1.000
_cell.length_b   1.000
_cell.length_c   1.000
_cell.angle_alpha   90.00
_cell.angle_beta   90.00
_cell.angle_gamma   90.00
#
_symmetry.space_group_name_H-M   'P 1'
#
loop_
_entity.id
_entity.type
_entity.pdbx_description
1 polymer ?
#
loop_
_entity_poly.entity_id
_entity_poly.type
_entity_poly.pdbx_seq_one_letter_code
_entity_poly.pdbx_strand_id
1 'polypeptide(L)'
;MDWPWRSSALISPIARPFLSGLFLLGQMKSLVYETPVNSAKELVARISAAAGEIRNTPEMLSNVRRSMKRRCEACITCDGRQFEHLL
;
A
#
# COMPACT_ATOMS: atom_id res chain seq x y z
N MET A 1 22.80 18.82 8.20
CA MET A 1 21.33 18.71 8.40
C MET A 1 21.06 17.23 8.39
N ASP A 2 21.20 16.66 9.57
CA ASP A 2 21.41 15.23 9.78
C ASP A 2 20.11 14.68 10.35
N TRP A 3 19.40 13.90 9.52
CA TRP A 3 18.14 13.29 9.90
C TRP A 3 18.39 12.05 10.78
N PRO A 4 17.59 11.79 11.84
CA PRO A 4 18.04 10.96 12.98
C PRO A 4 18.01 9.45 12.79
N TRP A 5 17.79 8.92 11.59
CA TRP A 5 17.33 7.53 11.47
C TRP A 5 18.45 6.50 11.30
N ARG A 6 19.72 6.90 11.41
CA ARG A 6 20.87 6.01 11.16
C ARG A 6 21.40 5.23 12.36
N SER A 7 20.88 5.44 13.56
CA SER A 7 21.44 4.80 14.76
C SER A 7 20.35 4.22 15.65
N SER A 8 19.75 3.10 15.25
CA SER A 8 18.98 2.25 16.16
C SER A 8 18.98 0.81 15.64
N ALA A 9 19.84 -0.02 16.23
CA ALA A 9 19.87 -1.47 16.08
C ALA A 9 18.66 -2.14 16.78
N LEU A 10 17.46 -1.65 16.48
CA LEU A 10 16.17 -2.18 16.91
C LEU A 10 15.21 -2.04 15.72
N ILE A 11 15.45 -2.83 14.67
CA ILE A 11 14.44 -3.04 13.63
C ILE A 11 13.36 -3.93 14.26
N SER A 12 12.50 -3.29 15.06
CA SER A 12 11.28 -3.90 15.58
C SER A 12 10.30 -4.13 14.40
N PRO A 13 9.35 -5.09 14.49
CA PRO A 13 8.50 -5.52 13.38
C PRO A 13 7.35 -4.53 13.07
N ILE A 14 7.67 -3.24 13.03
CA ILE A 14 6.78 -2.08 12.92
C ILE A 14 6.45 -1.76 11.44
N ALA A 15 7.03 -2.48 10.47
CA ALA A 15 6.69 -2.33 9.05
C ALA A 15 5.37 -3.01 8.62
N ARG A 16 4.50 -3.41 9.55
CA ARG A 16 3.21 -4.07 9.23
C ARG A 16 2.10 -3.12 8.73
N PRO A 17 1.94 -1.87 9.21
CA PRO A 17 0.95 -0.93 8.68
C PRO A 17 1.37 -0.31 7.32
N PHE A 18 2.66 -0.33 7.00
CA PHE A 18 3.20 0.27 5.78
C PHE A 18 2.81 -0.52 4.52
N LEU A 19 2.70 -1.85 4.62
CA LEU A 19 2.42 -2.72 3.48
C LEU A 19 0.95 -2.63 2.99
N SER A 20 -0.02 -2.48 3.91
CA SER A 20 -1.43 -2.31 3.56
C SER A 20 -1.73 -0.92 2.99
N GLY A 21 -1.10 0.11 3.56
CA GLY A 21 -1.24 1.49 3.10
C GLY A 21 -0.71 1.69 1.67
N LEU A 22 0.43 1.08 1.34
CA LEU A 22 1.02 1.16 0.00
C LEU A 22 0.15 0.50 -1.08
N PHE A 23 -0.46 -0.65 -0.78
CA PHE A 23 -1.29 -1.35 -1.77
C PHE A 23 -2.59 -0.57 -2.06
N LEU A 24 -3.28 -0.11 -1.02
CA LEU A 24 -4.49 0.71 -1.18
C LEU A 24 -4.17 2.02 -1.89
N LEU A 25 -3.05 2.66 -1.56
CA LEU A 25 -2.58 3.85 -2.25
C LEU A 25 -2.27 3.57 -3.73
N GLY A 26 -1.68 2.42 -4.05
CA GLY A 26 -1.42 1.99 -5.42
C GLY A 26 -2.72 1.82 -6.22
N GLN A 27 -3.73 1.16 -5.65
CA GLN A 27 -5.06 1.00 -6.28
C GLN A 27 -5.76 2.34 -6.46
N MET A 28 -5.74 3.20 -5.44
CA MET A 28 -6.33 4.54 -5.50
C MET A 28 -5.66 5.38 -6.60
N LYS A 29 -4.34 5.33 -6.74
CA LYS A 29 -3.63 6.00 -7.84
C LYS A 29 -4.04 5.45 -9.20
N SER A 30 -4.19 4.13 -9.35
CA SER A 30 -4.64 3.52 -10.60
C SER A 30 -6.00 4.05 -11.03
N LEU A 31 -6.95 4.17 -10.11
CA LEU A 31 -8.30 4.67 -10.40
C LEU A 31 -8.33 6.18 -10.68
N VAL A 32 -7.60 6.97 -9.88
CA VAL A 32 -7.61 8.43 -10.00
C VAL A 32 -6.94 8.91 -11.29
N TYR A 33 -5.87 8.24 -11.70
CA TYR A 33 -5.06 8.60 -12.87
C TYR A 33 -5.32 7.71 -14.09
N GLU A 34 -6.40 6.94 -14.11
CA GLU A 34 -6.80 6.14 -15.29
C GLU A 34 -6.98 7.03 -16.53
N THR A 35 -7.56 8.21 -16.34
CA THR A 35 -7.65 9.26 -17.35
C THR A 35 -6.87 10.50 -16.91
N PRO A 36 -6.37 11.33 -17.84
CA PRO A 36 -5.70 12.58 -17.46
C PRO A 36 -6.64 13.47 -16.64
N VAL A 37 -6.09 14.10 -15.60
CA VAL A 37 -6.82 15.01 -14.71
C VAL A 37 -6.44 16.44 -15.06
N ASN A 38 -7.43 17.26 -15.41
CA ASN A 38 -7.18 18.62 -15.91
C ASN A 38 -7.39 19.72 -14.86
N SER A 39 -7.89 19.37 -13.66
CA SER A 39 -8.18 20.34 -12.60
C SER A 39 -8.10 19.73 -11.20
N ALA A 40 -7.70 20.54 -10.21
CA ALA A 40 -7.70 20.12 -8.80
C ALA A 40 -9.10 19.74 -8.29
N LYS A 41 -10.16 20.39 -8.78
CA LYS A 41 -11.54 20.05 -8.39
C LYS A 41 -11.94 18.67 -8.91
N GLU A 42 -11.53 18.36 -10.13
CA GLU A 42 -11.72 17.05 -10.76
C GLU A 42 -10.92 15.97 -10.03
N LEU A 43 -9.68 16.28 -9.63
CA LEU A 43 -8.84 15.39 -8.83
C LEU A 43 -9.52 15.00 -7.52
N VAL A 44 -10.03 15.97 -6.77
CA VAL A 44 -10.73 15.73 -5.49
C VAL A 44 -11.98 14.88 -5.71
N ALA A 45 -12.78 15.19 -6.74
CA ALA A 45 -13.97 14.41 -7.07
C ALA A 45 -13.62 12.94 -7.41
N ARG A 46 -12.55 12.72 -8.17
CA ARG A 46 -12.08 11.38 -8.52
C ARG A 46 -11.52 10.62 -7.32
N ILE A 47 -10.80 11.28 -6.41
CA ILE A 47 -10.33 10.65 -5.17
C ILE A 47 -11.54 10.18 -4.34
N SER A 48 -12.57 11.02 -4.20
CA SER A 48 -13.79 10.64 -3.49
C SER A 48 -14.53 9.48 -4.18
N ALA A 49 -14.64 9.50 -5.50
CA ALA A 49 -15.25 8.42 -6.28
C ALA A 49 -14.47 7.10 -6.14
N ALA A 50 -13.15 7.12 -6.34
CA ALA A 50 -12.27 5.97 -6.19
C ALA A 50 -12.31 5.39 -4.77
N ALA A 51 -12.34 6.24 -3.74
CA ALA A 51 -12.52 5.79 -2.36
C ALA A 51 -13.88 5.10 -2.16
N GLY A 52 -14.93 5.60 -2.80
CA GLY A 52 -16.26 4.96 -2.84
C GLY A 52 -16.23 3.59 -3.50
N GLU A 53 -15.59 3.46 -4.67
CA GLU A 53 -15.49 2.19 -5.39
C GLU A 53 -14.70 1.13 -4.62
N ILE A 54 -13.54 1.51 -4.05
CA ILE A 54 -12.73 0.61 -3.22
C ILE A 54 -13.52 0.15 -2.00
N ARG A 55 -14.32 1.04 -1.39
CA ARG A 55 -15.16 0.70 -0.23
C ARG A 55 -16.31 -0.24 -0.61
N ASN A 56 -16.91 -0.05 -1.78
CA ASN A 56 -18.07 -0.81 -2.24
C ASN A 56 -17.70 -2.13 -2.95
N THR A 57 -16.41 -2.35 -3.25
CA THR A 57 -15.92 -3.56 -3.91
C THR A 57 -15.22 -4.48 -2.91
N PRO A 58 -15.93 -5.40 -2.25
CA PRO A 58 -15.35 -6.29 -1.23
C PRO A 58 -14.25 -7.20 -1.79
N GLU A 59 -14.26 -7.48 -3.10
CA GLU A 59 -13.18 -8.20 -3.79
C GLU A 59 -11.85 -7.44 -3.76
N MET A 60 -11.85 -6.12 -3.96
CA MET A 60 -10.62 -5.32 -3.91
C MET A 60 -9.98 -5.39 -2.53
N LEU A 61 -10.77 -5.23 -1.47
CA LEU A 61 -10.29 -5.35 -0.10
C LEU A 61 -9.81 -6.77 0.24
N SER A 62 -10.48 -7.78 -0.30
CA SER A 62 -10.09 -9.18 -0.14
C SER A 62 -8.76 -9.49 -0.84
N ASN A 63 -8.52 -8.90 -2.01
CA ASN A 63 -7.24 -9.01 -2.74
C ASN A 63 -6.10 -8.29 -2.01
N VAL A 64 -6.36 -7.11 -1.43
CA VAL A 64 -5.40 -6.41 -0.53
C VAL A 64 -5.01 -7.33 0.63
N ARG A 65 -6.01 -7.89 1.31
CA ARG A 65 -5.79 -8.77 2.47
C ARG A 65 -5.00 -10.02 2.09
N ARG A 66 -5.32 -10.64 0.96
CA ARG A 66 -4.61 -11.82 0.43
C ARG A 66 -3.16 -11.49 0.09
N SER A 67 -2.92 -10.38 -0.59
CA SER A 67 -1.57 -9.92 -0.95
C SER A 67 -0.74 -9.61 0.30
N MET A 68 -1.34 -8.94 1.29
CA MET A 68 -0.69 -8.67 2.56
C MET A 68 -0.34 -9.96 3.31
N LYS A 69 -1.25 -10.93 3.35
CA LYS A 69 -1.01 -12.24 3.96
C LYS A 69 0.18 -12.94 3.30
N ARG A 70 0.23 -13.01 1.96
CA ARG A 70 1.35 -13.59 1.21
C ARG A 70 2.68 -12.92 1.53
N ARG A 71 2.70 -11.59 1.62
CA ARG A 71 3.90 -10.82 2.00
C ARG A 71 4.35 -11.09 3.43
N CYS A 72 3.41 -11.21 4.37
CA CYS A 72 3.74 -11.59 5.73
C CYS A 72 4.31 -13.01 5.80
N GLU A 73 3.71 -13.96 5.08
CA GLU A 73 4.20 -15.34 4.98
C GLU A 73 5.60 -15.39 4.39
N ALA A 74 5.84 -14.71 3.26
CA ALA A 74 7.15 -14.62 2.62
C ALA A 74 8.21 -13.97 3.53
N CYS A 75 7.84 -12.92 4.27
CA CYS A 75 8.71 -12.29 5.27
C CYS A 75 9.09 -13.25 6.40
N ILE A 76 8.13 -14.05 6.88
CA ILE A 76 8.38 -15.09 7.90
C ILE A 76 9.31 -16.17 7.33
N THR A 77 9.05 -16.65 6.12
CA THR A 77 9.88 -17.66 5.44
C THR A 77 11.31 -17.18 5.20
N CYS A 78 11.50 -15.90 4.87
CA CYS A 78 12.80 -15.30 4.66
C CYS A 78 13.47 -14.80 5.94
N ASP A 79 12.89 -15.03 7.13
CA ASP A 79 13.40 -14.53 8.42
C ASP A 79 13.64 -13.01 8.40
N GLY A 80 12.70 -12.27 7.81
CA GLY A 80 12.79 -10.82 7.64
C GLY A 80 13.76 -10.34 6.55
N ARG A 81 14.45 -11.23 5.83
CA ARG A 81 15.28 -10.87 4.66
C ARG A 81 14.42 -10.55 3.44
N GLN A 82 15.04 -9.97 2.42
CA GLN A 82 14.38 -9.55 1.18
C GLN A 82 13.64 -10.73 0.50
N PHE A 83 12.33 -10.57 0.29
CA PHE A 83 11.42 -11.63 -0.13
C PHE A 83 10.65 -11.30 -1.42
N GLU A 84 11.03 -10.24 -2.14
CA GLU A 84 10.36 -9.81 -3.37
C GLU A 84 10.40 -10.86 -4.48
N HIS A 85 11.39 -11.75 -4.47
CA HIS A 85 11.49 -12.89 -5.39
C HIS A 85 10.41 -13.98 -5.15
N LEU A 86 9.64 -13.89 -4.06
CA LEU A 86 8.60 -14.84 -3.69
C LEU A 86 7.16 -14.29 -3.90
N LEU A 87 7.02 -13.06 -4.43
CA LEU A 87 5.74 -12.33 -4.50
C LEU A 87 5.16 -12.21 -5.90
#